data_AF-A0A446BMU5-F1
#
_entry.id   AF-A0A446BMU5-F1
#
_cell.length_a   1.000
_cell.length_b   1.000
_cell.length_c   1.000
_cell.angle_alpha   90.00
_cell.angle_beta   90.00
_cell.angle_gamma   90.00
#
_symmetry.space_group_name_H-M   'P 1'
#
loop_
_entity.id
_entity.type
_entity.pdbx_description
1 polymer ?
#
loop_
_entity_poly.entity_id
_entity_poly.type
_entity_poly.pdbx_seq_one_letter_code
_entity_poly.pdbx_strand_id
1 'polypeptide(L)'
;MVKGWFSFCKKRHCETCALRKYQAPESLPGFRLIDCDSSSLDVVEQQPTVEYAALSYVWGENIEEAGPWPTVISDAVLVTRQLGLRYLWVDRLCIDQEDAQTKHFLISNMDVVYRSAEITIIAAAGSTADHGLPGVGTAKRKPQPKIQIGATVLASPLENCREDIYRSTWWTRGWTYQEGVLARRRLVFTESQVYWECESMVTWEAIHLPLESLHAKHKFQMDECMNASVFSGKRGGPFQEYRTLSMGEENDESLYKAAMHIHNFTGKNLTLLSPKVQEAYYAKIAERYLAFCTAAGDRDELQRQFARLAITDQRNPKPPQPRAVPLTTVEQADLAAYLILDTACRRGDLAGAYAQRAAHGLRDRHVDAVLRALAADNWAAWRRARRQADLYRATLMEGAERRVRAHALRAIGRAYLTVGVRWVEGQLGMGWDGLREGFGVGWEVEEGGAADGEEEGGKVVVRRVKGK
;
A
#
# COMPACT_ATOMS: atom_id res chain seq x y z
N MET A 1 12.65 -26.80 13.89
CA MET A 1 11.25 -26.39 13.64
C MET A 1 11.10 -25.65 12.31
N VAL A 2 11.64 -24.43 12.13
CA VAL A 2 11.47 -23.62 10.90
C VAL A 2 11.91 -24.35 9.62
N LYS A 3 13.06 -25.03 9.63
CA LYS A 3 13.50 -25.93 8.56
C LYS A 3 12.41 -26.93 8.15
N GLY A 4 11.71 -27.51 9.13
CA GLY A 4 10.61 -28.45 8.90
C GLY A 4 9.42 -27.81 8.22
N TRP A 5 9.02 -26.59 8.61
CA TRP A 5 7.97 -25.82 7.93
C TRP A 5 8.35 -25.51 6.47
N PHE A 6 9.60 -25.08 6.25
CA PHE A 6 10.09 -24.76 4.92
C PHE A 6 10.14 -25.99 4.00
N SER A 7 10.72 -27.10 4.48
CA SER A 7 10.76 -28.36 3.73
C SER A 7 9.36 -28.92 3.47
N PHE A 8 8.44 -28.82 4.44
CA PHE A 8 7.06 -29.24 4.25
C PHE A 8 6.37 -28.43 3.16
N CYS A 9 6.52 -27.10 3.18
CA CYS A 9 5.98 -26.22 2.17
C CYS A 9 6.57 -26.51 0.78
N LYS A 10 7.91 -26.65 0.63
CA LYS A 10 8.54 -27.02 -0.66
C LYS A 10 8.01 -28.36 -1.18
N LYS A 11 7.75 -29.34 -0.31
CA LYS A 11 7.30 -30.68 -0.69
C LYS A 11 5.80 -30.79 -1.00
N ARG A 12 4.94 -30.09 -0.25
CA ARG A 12 3.48 -30.28 -0.26
C ARG A 12 2.70 -29.13 -0.90
N HIS A 13 3.27 -27.92 -0.92
CA HIS A 13 2.62 -26.74 -1.51
C HIS A 13 3.27 -26.35 -2.84
N CYS A 14 3.79 -27.31 -3.60
CA CYS A 14 4.47 -27.01 -4.86
C CYS A 14 3.56 -26.35 -5.91
N GLU A 15 2.26 -26.63 -5.91
CA GLU A 15 1.32 -26.03 -6.88
C GLU A 15 0.96 -24.57 -6.56
N THR A 16 1.05 -24.16 -5.29
CA THR A 16 0.67 -22.82 -4.82
C THR A 16 1.88 -21.96 -4.46
N CYS A 17 2.95 -22.57 -3.97
CA CYS A 17 4.13 -21.91 -3.42
C CYS A 17 5.42 -22.13 -4.24
N ALA A 18 5.46 -23.01 -5.25
CA ALA A 18 6.64 -23.13 -6.11
C ALA A 18 6.77 -21.94 -7.08
N LEU A 19 8.01 -21.65 -7.48
CA LEU A 19 8.40 -20.60 -8.44
C LEU A 19 7.66 -20.66 -9.78
N ARG A 20 7.04 -21.79 -10.14
CA ARG A 20 6.42 -22.02 -11.46
C ARG A 20 5.32 -21.03 -11.88
N LYS A 21 4.78 -20.21 -10.96
CA LYS A 21 3.74 -19.20 -11.29
C LYS A 21 4.27 -17.80 -11.59
N TYR A 22 5.55 -17.50 -11.34
CA TYR A 22 6.14 -16.21 -11.67
C TYR A 22 7.47 -16.41 -12.39
N GLN A 23 7.48 -16.09 -13.68
CA GLN A 23 8.70 -16.05 -14.48
C GLN A 23 9.44 -14.76 -14.12
N ALA A 24 10.39 -14.86 -13.19
CA ALA A 24 11.32 -13.77 -12.93
C ALA A 24 12.07 -13.44 -14.23
N PRO A 25 12.37 -12.15 -14.49
CA PRO A 25 13.13 -11.76 -15.67
C PRO A 25 14.51 -12.43 -15.64
N GLU A 26 15.04 -12.83 -16.81
CA GLU A 26 16.34 -13.52 -16.89
C GLU A 26 17.50 -12.64 -16.42
N SER A 27 17.34 -11.31 -16.50
CA SER A 27 18.29 -10.35 -15.95
C SER A 27 17.58 -9.18 -15.29
N LEU A 28 18.19 -8.68 -14.22
CA LEU A 28 17.83 -7.42 -13.59
C LEU A 28 19.13 -6.64 -13.37
N PRO A 29 19.41 -5.60 -14.18
CA PRO A 29 20.65 -4.82 -14.08
C PRO A 29 20.91 -4.31 -12.65
N GLY A 30 22.15 -4.47 -12.18
CA GLY A 30 22.57 -4.05 -10.83
C GLY A 30 22.01 -4.92 -9.70
N PHE A 31 21.38 -6.06 -10.00
CA PHE A 31 20.88 -6.97 -8.97
C PHE A 31 22.03 -7.72 -8.29
N ARG A 32 22.25 -7.38 -7.02
CA ARG A 32 23.30 -7.96 -6.19
C ARG A 32 22.71 -8.72 -5.02
N LEU A 33 23.44 -9.72 -4.55
CA LEU A 33 23.09 -10.56 -3.40
C LEU A 33 24.31 -10.73 -2.50
N ILE A 34 24.08 -10.85 -1.20
CA ILE A 34 25.13 -11.24 -0.25
C ILE A 34 25.34 -12.74 -0.39
N ASP A 35 26.56 -13.15 -0.73
CA ASP A 35 26.97 -14.55 -0.67
C ASP A 35 27.20 -14.94 0.79
N CYS A 36 26.20 -15.59 1.37
CA CYS A 36 26.28 -16.03 2.75
C CYS A 36 27.30 -17.16 2.91
N ASP A 37 27.74 -17.89 1.88
CA ASP A 37 28.75 -18.94 2.08
C ASP A 37 30.18 -18.37 2.06
N SER A 38 30.36 -17.14 1.56
CA SER A 38 31.66 -16.45 1.62
C SER A 38 32.02 -16.07 3.05
N SER A 39 33.29 -16.28 3.41
CA SER A 39 33.85 -15.86 4.71
C SER A 39 33.82 -14.35 4.91
N SER A 40 33.89 -13.57 3.83
CA SER A 40 33.84 -12.10 3.83
C SER A 40 32.44 -11.52 3.60
N LEU A 41 31.43 -12.37 3.34
CA LEU A 41 30.06 -11.95 3.03
C LEU A 41 29.99 -10.96 1.86
N ASP A 42 30.61 -11.33 0.74
CA ASP A 42 30.72 -10.47 -0.43
C ASP A 42 29.36 -10.20 -1.08
N VAL A 43 29.15 -8.97 -1.54
CA VAL A 43 27.99 -8.58 -2.34
C VAL A 43 28.32 -8.82 -3.81
N VAL A 44 27.67 -9.83 -4.41
CA VAL A 44 27.96 -10.30 -5.77
C VAL A 44 26.76 -10.07 -6.69
N GLU A 45 27.03 -9.70 -7.95
CA GLU A 45 25.97 -9.65 -8.97
C GLU A 45 25.43 -11.04 -9.28
N GLN A 46 24.11 -11.16 -9.38
CA GLN A 46 23.42 -12.40 -9.63
C GLN A 46 22.19 -12.17 -10.51
N GLN A 47 21.57 -13.26 -10.97
CA GLN A 47 20.27 -13.21 -11.63
C GLN A 47 19.15 -13.35 -10.60
N PRO A 48 17.97 -12.74 -10.79
CA PRO A 48 16.85 -12.87 -9.85
C PRO A 48 16.22 -14.28 -9.87
N THR A 49 16.63 -15.15 -10.79
CA THR A 49 16.20 -16.55 -10.91
C THR A 49 16.89 -17.49 -9.92
N VAL A 50 17.99 -17.08 -9.29
CA VAL A 50 18.69 -17.90 -8.29
C VAL A 50 17.84 -18.05 -7.02
N GLU A 51 18.06 -19.11 -6.25
CA GLU A 51 17.38 -19.26 -4.95
C GLU A 51 18.04 -18.34 -3.90
N TYR A 52 17.29 -17.36 -3.38
CA TYR A 52 17.75 -16.45 -2.32
C TYR A 52 16.65 -16.15 -1.29
N ALA A 53 17.07 -15.71 -0.10
CA ALA A 53 16.19 -15.11 0.90
C ALA A 53 16.21 -13.57 0.77
N ALA A 54 15.11 -12.89 1.08
CA ALA A 54 15.09 -11.43 1.19
C ALA A 54 14.88 -11.00 2.65
N LEU A 55 15.55 -9.94 3.09
CA LEU A 55 15.35 -9.34 4.41
C LEU A 55 14.43 -8.12 4.32
N SER A 56 13.51 -8.01 5.27
CA SER A 56 12.60 -6.89 5.47
C SER A 56 12.70 -6.44 6.92
N TYR A 57 13.20 -5.22 7.15
CA TYR A 57 13.52 -4.72 8.50
C TYR A 57 13.43 -3.19 8.59
N VAL A 58 13.49 -2.66 9.81
CA VAL A 58 13.52 -1.21 10.07
C VAL A 58 14.97 -0.77 10.26
N TRP A 59 15.42 0.21 9.46
CA TRP A 59 16.80 0.69 9.50
C TRP A 59 17.12 1.48 10.79
N GLY A 60 16.15 2.21 11.35
CA GLY A 60 16.35 3.12 12.49
C GLY A 60 16.83 4.52 12.09
N GLU A 61 17.00 5.42 13.07
CA GLU A 61 17.42 6.82 12.82
C GLU A 61 18.95 7.00 12.72
N ASN A 62 19.75 6.14 13.37
CA ASN A 62 21.21 6.24 13.41
C ASN A 62 21.90 5.21 12.48
N ILE A 63 21.59 5.31 11.20
CA ILE A 63 22.06 4.36 10.17
C ILE A 63 23.60 4.36 10.04
N GLU A 64 24.24 5.51 10.26
CA GLU A 64 25.69 5.69 10.12
C GLU A 64 26.50 5.05 11.25
N GLU A 65 25.93 4.93 12.46
CA GLU A 65 26.61 4.38 13.65
C GLU A 65 26.60 2.85 13.68
N ALA A 66 25.60 2.21 13.08
CA ALA A 66 25.40 0.75 13.11
C ALA A 66 26.38 -0.05 12.22
N GLY A 67 27.27 0.63 11.49
CA GLY A 67 28.19 0.00 10.54
C GLY A 67 27.48 -0.74 9.38
N PRO A 68 28.25 -1.48 8.55
CA PRO A 68 27.68 -2.22 7.41
C PRO A 68 26.93 -3.50 7.83
N TRP A 69 27.22 -4.04 9.01
CA TRP A 69 26.65 -5.30 9.50
C TRP A 69 25.89 -5.15 10.83
N PRO A 70 24.73 -4.47 10.84
CA PRO A 70 23.83 -4.48 11.99
C PRO A 70 23.44 -5.90 12.40
N THR A 71 23.11 -6.08 13.69
CA THR A 71 22.80 -7.41 14.25
C THR A 71 21.69 -8.13 13.49
N VAL A 72 20.66 -7.43 13.03
CA VAL A 72 19.58 -8.03 12.23
C VAL A 72 20.05 -8.63 10.91
N ILE A 73 21.06 -8.03 10.25
CA ILE A 73 21.62 -8.55 9.00
C ILE A 73 22.44 -9.80 9.30
N SER A 74 23.29 -9.77 10.33
CA SER A 74 24.07 -10.94 10.74
C SER A 74 23.18 -12.12 11.12
N ASP A 75 22.10 -11.87 11.86
CA ASP A 75 21.12 -12.90 12.21
C ASP A 75 20.38 -13.42 10.96
N ALA A 76 20.02 -12.55 10.02
CA ALA A 76 19.41 -12.95 8.76
C ALA A 76 20.34 -13.84 7.90
N VAL A 77 21.64 -13.56 7.89
CA VAL A 77 22.66 -14.43 7.24
C VAL A 77 22.67 -15.81 7.89
N LEU A 78 22.63 -15.89 9.23
CA LEU A 78 22.57 -17.16 9.96
C LEU A 78 21.30 -17.94 9.62
N VAL A 79 20.14 -17.28 9.60
CA VAL A 79 18.86 -17.90 9.23
C VAL A 79 18.91 -18.41 7.79
N THR A 80 19.46 -17.62 6.86
CA THR A 80 19.58 -17.99 5.44
C THR A 80 20.43 -19.25 5.26
N ARG A 81 21.62 -19.29 5.86
CA ARG A 81 22.49 -20.49 5.87
C ARG A 81 21.77 -21.69 6.48
N GLN A 82 21.09 -21.49 7.61
CA GLN A 82 20.34 -22.57 8.24
C GLN A 82 19.19 -23.06 7.37
N LEU A 83 18.54 -22.22 6.57
CA LEU A 83 17.50 -22.67 5.64
C LEU A 83 18.06 -23.42 4.42
N GLY A 84 19.39 -23.49 4.28
CA GLY A 84 20.07 -24.12 3.13
C GLY A 84 20.08 -23.22 1.89
N LEU A 85 19.92 -21.91 2.08
CA LEU A 85 20.04 -20.92 1.01
C LEU A 85 21.42 -20.27 1.10
N ARG A 86 22.02 -20.00 -0.06
CA ARG A 86 23.34 -19.35 -0.14
C ARG A 86 23.25 -17.84 -0.19
N TYR A 87 22.21 -17.29 -0.81
CA TYR A 87 22.15 -15.87 -1.09
C TYR A 87 21.09 -15.16 -0.24
N LEU A 88 21.44 -13.95 0.21
CA LEU A 88 20.55 -13.05 0.94
C LEU A 88 20.49 -11.69 0.24
N TRP A 89 19.28 -11.18 0.01
CA TRP A 89 19.05 -9.83 -0.47
C TRP A 89 18.73 -8.89 0.69
N VAL A 90 19.44 -7.76 0.76
CA VAL A 90 19.21 -6.70 1.74
C VAL A 90 19.26 -5.35 1.04
N ASP A 91 18.16 -4.60 1.08
CA ASP A 91 18.00 -3.29 0.44
C ASP A 91 19.21 -2.35 0.58
N ARG A 92 19.73 -2.19 1.80
CA ARG A 92 20.83 -1.29 2.13
C ARG A 92 22.16 -1.67 1.48
N LEU A 93 22.45 -2.97 1.37
CA LEU A 93 23.74 -3.49 0.92
C LEU A 93 23.73 -3.93 -0.54
N CYS A 94 22.62 -4.47 -1.01
CA CYS A 94 22.46 -4.98 -2.36
C CYS A 94 22.19 -3.86 -3.37
N ILE A 95 21.53 -2.77 -2.98
CA ILE A 95 21.31 -1.61 -3.85
C ILE A 95 22.50 -0.65 -3.74
N ASP A 96 23.00 -0.22 -4.89
CA ASP A 96 24.06 0.77 -4.94
C ASP A 96 23.51 2.12 -4.49
N GLN A 97 24.02 2.64 -3.37
CA GLN A 97 23.52 3.90 -2.82
C GLN A 97 24.13 5.12 -3.50
N GLU A 98 25.24 4.95 -4.23
CA GLU A 98 25.99 6.02 -4.89
C GLU A 98 25.50 6.21 -6.34
N ASP A 99 25.13 5.13 -7.03
CA ASP A 99 24.52 5.21 -8.36
C ASP A 99 23.01 5.47 -8.29
N ALA A 100 22.63 6.73 -8.49
CA ALA A 100 21.24 7.16 -8.49
C ALA A 100 20.37 6.48 -9.57
N GLN A 101 20.92 6.18 -10.76
CA GLN A 101 20.15 5.57 -11.85
C GLN A 101 19.84 4.11 -11.52
N THR A 102 20.86 3.33 -11.15
CA THR A 102 20.68 1.91 -10.76
C THR A 102 19.82 1.79 -9.51
N LYS A 103 20.00 2.68 -8.53
CA LYS A 103 19.14 2.76 -7.34
C LYS A 103 17.68 2.97 -7.69
N HIS A 104 17.37 3.97 -8.51
CA HIS A 104 15.99 4.24 -8.92
C HIS A 104 15.39 3.09 -9.74
N PHE A 105 16.19 2.46 -10.60
CA PHE A 105 15.77 1.31 -11.39
C PHE A 105 15.42 0.12 -10.48
N LEU A 106 16.30 -0.24 -9.54
CA LEU A 106 16.06 -1.36 -8.61
C LEU A 106 14.90 -1.08 -7.66
N ILE A 107 14.77 0.15 -7.13
CA ILE A 107 13.62 0.56 -6.31
C ILE A 107 12.32 0.41 -7.08
N SER A 108 12.31 0.74 -8.38
CA SER A 108 11.13 0.59 -9.24
C SER A 108 10.79 -0.87 -9.56
N ASN A 109 11.74 -1.80 -9.37
CA ASN A 109 11.59 -3.24 -9.59
C ASN A 109 11.64 -4.05 -8.27
N MET A 110 11.36 -3.42 -7.13
CA MET A 110 11.30 -4.09 -5.81
C MET A 110 10.26 -5.19 -5.77
N ASP A 111 9.22 -5.09 -6.59
CA ASP A 111 8.20 -6.12 -6.71
C ASP A 111 8.78 -7.43 -7.25
N VAL A 112 9.66 -7.35 -8.25
CA VAL A 112 10.37 -8.49 -8.82
C VAL A 112 11.24 -9.17 -7.77
N VAL A 113 11.94 -8.38 -6.95
CA VAL A 113 12.84 -8.90 -5.90
C VAL A 113 12.06 -9.72 -4.87
N TYR A 114 11.07 -9.11 -4.19
CA TYR A 114 10.34 -9.83 -3.13
C TYR A 114 9.48 -10.99 -3.66
N ARG A 115 9.02 -10.91 -4.91
CA ARG A 115 8.25 -11.98 -5.54
C ARG A 115 9.13 -13.18 -5.95
N SER A 116 10.37 -12.92 -6.36
CA SER A 116 11.31 -13.97 -6.79
C SER A 116 11.98 -14.68 -5.60
N ALA A 117 12.16 -14.00 -4.47
CA ALA A 117 12.73 -14.59 -3.26
C ALA A 117 12.04 -15.90 -2.84
N GLU A 118 12.83 -16.90 -2.42
CA GLU A 118 12.31 -18.18 -1.91
C GLU A 118 11.56 -18.01 -0.58
N ILE A 119 11.99 -17.01 0.19
CA ILE A 119 11.46 -16.65 1.50
C ILE A 119 11.84 -15.22 1.83
N THR A 120 10.93 -14.50 2.49
CA THR A 120 11.20 -13.19 3.06
C THR A 120 11.26 -13.32 4.58
N ILE A 121 12.42 -12.97 5.12
CA ILE A 121 12.67 -12.86 6.56
C ILE A 121 12.21 -11.47 6.98
N ILE A 122 11.26 -11.40 7.90
CA ILE A 122 10.66 -10.15 8.38
C ILE A 122 11.06 -9.95 9.84
N ALA A 123 11.80 -8.89 10.12
CA ALA A 123 12.11 -8.42 11.47
C ALA A 123 11.00 -7.48 11.94
N ALA A 124 9.99 -8.04 12.59
CA ALA A 124 8.89 -7.26 13.20
C ALA A 124 9.18 -6.89 14.67
N ALA A 125 10.17 -7.55 15.30
CA ALA A 125 10.68 -7.20 16.62
C ALA A 125 11.62 -6.00 16.56
N GLY A 126 11.61 -5.19 17.62
CA GLY A 126 12.41 -3.98 17.74
C GLY A 126 12.01 -2.83 16.82
N SER A 127 12.68 -1.70 17.02
CA SER A 127 12.51 -0.46 16.24
C SER A 127 13.78 -0.04 15.48
N THR A 128 14.89 -0.78 15.65
CA THR A 128 16.21 -0.48 15.09
C THR A 128 16.87 -1.73 14.51
N ALA A 129 17.82 -1.53 13.59
CA ALA A 129 18.56 -2.62 12.95
C ALA A 129 19.47 -3.42 13.92
N ASP A 130 19.82 -2.83 15.07
CA ASP A 130 20.68 -3.46 16.08
C ASP A 130 19.91 -4.35 17.07
N HIS A 131 18.57 -4.35 17.01
CA HIS A 131 17.77 -5.20 17.88
C HIS A 131 18.02 -6.70 17.63
N GLY A 132 18.35 -7.08 16.38
CA GLY A 132 18.55 -8.48 15.99
C GLY A 132 17.24 -9.23 15.75
N LEU A 133 17.34 -10.51 15.39
CA LEU A 133 16.21 -11.43 15.26
C LEU A 133 16.06 -12.24 16.57
N PRO A 134 14.99 -12.04 17.36
CA PRO A 134 14.82 -12.76 18.62
C PRO A 134 14.92 -14.27 18.44
N GLY A 135 15.78 -14.92 19.23
CA GLY A 135 15.99 -16.38 19.22
C GLY A 135 16.92 -16.92 18.13
N VAL A 136 17.67 -16.07 17.43
CA VAL A 136 18.70 -16.48 16.46
C VAL A 136 20.11 -16.24 17.01
N GLY A 137 20.47 -14.97 17.22
CA GLY A 137 21.77 -14.56 17.72
C GLY A 137 21.72 -14.14 19.19
N THR A 138 22.14 -12.91 19.47
CA THR A 138 22.23 -12.35 20.83
C THR A 138 20.87 -11.90 21.37
N ALA A 139 19.92 -11.58 20.49
CA ALA A 139 18.57 -11.18 20.84
C ALA A 139 17.80 -12.34 21.48
N LYS A 140 17.51 -12.25 22.78
CA LYS A 140 16.80 -13.30 23.51
C LYS A 140 15.30 -13.18 23.31
N ARG A 141 14.66 -14.31 23.01
CA ARG A 141 13.19 -14.42 22.99
C ARG A 141 12.65 -14.68 24.40
N LYS A 142 11.45 -14.18 24.69
CA LYS A 142 10.73 -14.55 25.92
C LYS A 142 10.44 -16.06 25.91
N PRO A 143 10.79 -16.81 26.98
CA PRO A 143 10.51 -18.23 27.03
C PRO A 143 9.01 -18.51 27.13
N GLN A 144 8.53 -19.56 26.46
CA GLN A 144 7.14 -19.99 26.55
C GLN A 144 6.82 -20.51 27.96
N PRO A 145 5.86 -19.88 28.69
CA PRO A 145 5.41 -20.41 29.96
C PRO A 145 4.78 -21.79 29.75
N LYS A 146 5.24 -22.78 30.52
CA LYS A 146 4.71 -24.15 30.52
C LYS A 146 4.68 -24.72 31.92
N ILE A 147 3.66 -25.52 32.21
CA ILE A 147 3.51 -26.27 33.46
C ILE A 147 3.19 -27.73 33.13
N GLN A 148 3.81 -28.65 33.87
CA GLN A 148 3.55 -30.08 33.74
C GLN A 148 2.62 -30.53 34.88
N ILE A 149 1.51 -31.16 34.52
CA ILE A 149 0.52 -31.72 35.44
C ILE A 149 0.40 -33.21 35.10
N GLY A 150 1.04 -34.07 35.89
CA GLY A 150 1.15 -35.50 35.61
C GLY A 150 1.82 -35.76 34.25
N ALA A 151 1.10 -36.44 33.35
CA ALA A 151 1.53 -36.73 31.98
C ALA A 151 1.18 -35.61 30.97
N THR A 152 0.46 -34.57 31.39
CA THR A 152 0.00 -33.49 30.52
C THR A 152 0.89 -32.26 30.68
N VAL A 153 1.32 -31.66 29.57
CA VAL A 153 2.01 -30.37 29.55
C VAL A 153 1.03 -29.30 29.07
N LEU A 154 0.76 -28.32 29.92
CA LEU A 154 0.03 -27.12 29.54
C LEU A 154 1.03 -26.03 29.17
N ALA A 155 0.92 -25.48 27.97
CA ALA A 155 1.78 -24.42 27.48
C ALA A 155 0.93 -23.19 27.11
N SER A 156 1.43 -21.99 27.42
CA SER A 156 0.80 -20.75 27.00
C SER A 156 0.93 -20.57 25.49
N PRO A 157 -0.13 -20.19 24.76
CA PRO A 157 -0.04 -19.92 23.32
C PRO A 157 0.76 -18.65 22.98
N LEU A 158 1.32 -17.97 23.98
CA LEU A 158 1.99 -16.68 23.89
C LEU A 158 1.07 -15.57 23.35
N GLU A 159 1.63 -14.38 23.16
CA GLU A 159 0.93 -13.25 22.55
C GLU A 159 0.55 -13.57 21.10
N ASN A 160 -0.55 -12.98 20.64
CA ASN A 160 -1.03 -13.24 19.29
C ASN A 160 -0.09 -12.58 18.27
N CYS A 161 0.60 -13.40 17.46
CA CYS A 161 1.55 -12.92 16.44
C CYS A 161 0.95 -11.84 15.52
N ARG A 162 -0.34 -11.93 15.20
CA ARG A 162 -1.02 -10.96 14.34
C ARG A 162 -1.07 -9.58 14.98
N GLU A 163 -1.40 -9.52 16.26
CA GLU A 163 -1.43 -8.27 17.02
C GLU A 163 -0.01 -7.71 17.20
N ASP A 164 0.97 -8.57 17.49
CA ASP A 164 2.38 -8.18 17.59
C ASP A 164 2.89 -7.56 16.29
N ILE A 165 2.54 -8.18 15.15
CA ILE A 165 2.89 -7.66 13.83
C ILE A 165 2.20 -6.30 13.62
N TYR A 166 0.89 -6.17 13.86
CA TYR A 166 0.17 -4.90 13.66
C TYR A 166 0.66 -3.76 14.55
N ARG A 167 1.18 -4.06 15.75
CA ARG A 167 1.74 -3.09 16.68
C ARG A 167 3.21 -2.76 16.40
N SER A 168 3.90 -3.57 15.59
CA SER A 168 5.32 -3.37 15.29
C SER A 168 5.58 -2.07 14.53
N THR A 169 6.75 -1.47 14.76
CA THR A 169 7.27 -0.36 13.95
C THR A 169 7.45 -0.76 12.48
N TRP A 170 7.70 -2.04 12.22
CA TRP A 170 7.76 -2.58 10.88
C TRP A 170 6.43 -2.40 10.13
N TRP A 171 5.30 -2.67 10.78
CA TRP A 171 3.97 -2.57 10.15
C TRP A 171 3.55 -1.14 9.82
N THR A 172 4.04 -0.16 10.56
CA THR A 172 3.76 1.27 10.34
C THR A 172 4.49 1.86 9.14
N ARG A 173 5.38 1.12 8.47
CA ARG A 173 6.07 1.62 7.28
C ARG A 173 5.27 1.29 6.01
N GLY A 174 5.27 2.21 5.04
CA GLY A 174 4.60 2.00 3.75
C GLY A 174 5.22 0.84 2.96
N TRP A 175 6.55 0.87 2.79
CA TRP A 175 7.31 -0.09 1.99
C TRP A 175 7.11 -1.54 2.42
N THR A 176 6.96 -1.80 3.72
CA THR A 176 6.78 -3.16 4.28
C THR A 176 5.49 -3.83 3.83
N TYR A 177 4.52 -3.07 3.31
CA TYR A 177 3.34 -3.66 2.66
C TYR A 177 3.72 -4.46 1.40
N GLN A 178 4.53 -3.88 0.52
CA GLN A 178 5.00 -4.53 -0.71
C GLN A 178 5.86 -5.76 -0.37
N GLU A 179 6.77 -5.60 0.58
CA GLU A 179 7.70 -6.62 1.03
C GLU A 179 6.97 -7.84 1.62
N GLY A 180 5.94 -7.60 2.44
CA GLY A 180 5.11 -8.65 3.02
C GLY A 180 4.17 -9.29 1.99
N VAL A 181 3.42 -8.50 1.22
CA VAL A 181 2.37 -9.03 0.33
C VAL A 181 2.96 -9.83 -0.83
N LEU A 182 4.10 -9.42 -1.39
CA LEU A 182 4.68 -10.10 -2.55
C LEU A 182 5.44 -11.37 -2.20
N ALA A 183 5.93 -11.48 -0.96
CA ALA A 183 6.62 -12.65 -0.46
C ALA A 183 5.76 -13.92 -0.56
N ARG A 184 6.34 -15.01 -1.09
CA ARG A 184 5.67 -16.32 -1.20
C ARG A 184 5.63 -17.09 0.11
N ARG A 185 6.70 -16.90 0.89
CA ARG A 185 6.88 -17.46 2.22
C ARG A 185 7.40 -16.34 3.09
N ARG A 186 6.78 -16.15 4.24
CA ARG A 186 7.06 -15.10 5.20
C ARG A 186 7.49 -15.77 6.48
N LEU A 187 8.68 -15.46 6.94
CA LEU A 187 9.20 -15.86 8.24
C LEU A 187 9.32 -14.61 9.09
N VAL A 188 8.33 -14.39 9.94
CA VAL A 188 8.21 -13.18 10.75
C VAL A 188 8.72 -13.46 12.16
N PHE A 189 9.70 -12.68 12.57
CA PHE A 189 10.23 -12.69 13.93
C PHE A 189 9.55 -11.57 14.72
N THR A 190 8.71 -11.95 15.69
CA THR A 190 8.15 -11.01 16.69
C THR A 190 8.96 -11.08 17.99
N GLU A 191 8.65 -10.20 18.93
CA GLU A 191 9.25 -10.20 20.28
C GLU A 191 9.03 -11.52 21.04
N SER A 192 7.89 -12.16 20.77
CA SER A 192 7.36 -13.28 21.54
C SER A 192 7.61 -14.63 20.86
N GLN A 193 7.48 -14.71 19.53
CA GLN A 193 7.57 -15.98 18.79
C GLN A 193 7.84 -15.81 17.29
N VAL A 194 8.18 -16.92 16.65
CA VAL A 194 8.30 -16.97 15.18
C VAL A 194 6.97 -17.34 14.55
N TYR A 195 6.57 -16.55 13.56
CA TYR A 195 5.38 -16.77 12.73
C TYR A 195 5.79 -17.12 11.31
N TRP A 196 5.20 -18.18 10.77
CA TRP A 196 5.36 -18.62 9.39
C TRP A 196 4.05 -18.45 8.64
N GLU A 197 4.13 -17.88 7.45
CA GLU A 197 3.01 -17.85 6.52
C GLU A 197 3.47 -18.12 5.09
N CYS A 198 2.79 -19.04 4.41
CA CYS A 198 2.82 -19.18 2.96
C CYS A 198 1.38 -19.13 2.40
N GLU A 199 1.22 -19.30 1.09
CA GLU A 199 -0.09 -19.27 0.41
C GLU A 199 -1.09 -20.33 0.90
N SER A 200 -0.61 -21.36 1.59
CA SER A 200 -1.41 -22.54 1.91
C SER A 200 -1.36 -22.92 3.39
N MET A 201 -0.56 -22.24 4.21
CA MET A 201 -0.32 -22.64 5.59
C MET A 201 0.15 -21.47 6.45
N VAL A 202 -0.39 -21.40 7.66
CA VAL A 202 0.02 -20.49 8.72
C VAL A 202 0.42 -21.32 9.94
N THR A 203 1.60 -21.09 10.49
CA THR A 203 2.03 -21.75 11.73
C THR A 203 2.82 -20.80 12.59
N TRP A 204 2.81 -21.01 13.90
CA TRP A 204 3.63 -20.24 14.82
C TRP A 204 4.28 -21.16 15.85
N GLU A 205 5.35 -20.67 16.45
CA GLU A 205 6.21 -21.47 17.33
C GLU A 205 5.50 -22.02 18.57
N ALA A 206 4.60 -21.25 19.20
CA ALA A 206 4.00 -21.64 20.46
C ALA A 206 3.15 -22.93 20.37
N ILE A 207 2.68 -23.30 19.18
CA ILE A 207 1.82 -24.46 18.96
C ILE A 207 2.47 -25.40 17.94
N HIS A 208 3.18 -26.42 18.45
CA HIS A 208 3.78 -27.45 17.62
C HIS A 208 2.81 -28.62 17.40
N LEU A 209 1.92 -28.47 16.42
CA LEU A 209 0.99 -29.52 16.00
C LEU A 209 1.50 -30.23 14.73
N PRO A 210 1.22 -31.53 14.54
CA PRO A 210 1.61 -32.26 13.34
C PRO A 210 1.02 -31.58 12.09
N LEU A 211 1.89 -31.07 11.21
CA LEU A 211 1.46 -30.32 10.02
C LEU A 211 0.49 -31.11 9.15
N GLU A 212 0.68 -32.43 9.04
CA GLU A 212 -0.21 -33.30 8.25
C GLU A 212 -1.64 -33.35 8.79
N SER A 213 -1.84 -33.16 10.09
CA SER A 213 -3.15 -33.15 10.74
C SER A 213 -3.85 -31.79 10.64
N LEU A 214 -3.10 -30.72 10.40
CA LEU A 214 -3.63 -29.36 10.26
C LEU A 214 -4.10 -29.03 8.84
N HIS A 215 -3.75 -29.85 7.86
CA HIS A 215 -4.20 -29.66 6.48
C HIS A 215 -5.53 -30.37 6.23
N ALA A 216 -6.34 -29.80 5.35
CA ALA A 216 -7.53 -30.46 4.83
C ALA A 216 -7.16 -31.83 4.21
N LYS A 217 -8.15 -32.72 4.01
CA LYS A 217 -7.93 -34.12 3.55
C LYS A 217 -7.02 -34.25 2.31
N HIS A 218 -7.05 -33.25 1.42
CA HIS A 218 -6.25 -33.21 0.19
C HIS A 218 -4.81 -32.72 0.40
N LYS A 219 -4.46 -32.23 1.61
CA LYS A 219 -3.13 -31.78 2.05
C LYS A 219 -2.50 -30.59 1.28
N PHE A 220 -3.27 -29.94 0.39
CA PHE A 220 -2.82 -28.75 -0.36
C PHE A 220 -3.09 -27.41 0.35
N GLN A 221 -3.97 -27.38 1.35
CA GLN A 221 -4.25 -26.19 2.15
C GLN A 221 -4.50 -26.56 3.62
N MET A 222 -4.07 -25.68 4.53
CA MET A 222 -4.44 -25.72 5.94
C MET A 222 -5.95 -25.59 6.11
N ASP A 223 -6.51 -26.32 7.09
CA ASP A 223 -7.95 -26.27 7.39
C ASP A 223 -8.40 -24.83 7.69
N GLU A 224 -9.58 -24.44 7.19
CA GLU A 224 -10.11 -23.07 7.26
C GLU A 224 -10.25 -22.59 8.71
N CYS A 225 -10.54 -23.49 9.66
CA CYS A 225 -10.63 -23.13 11.08
C CYS A 225 -9.27 -22.77 11.71
N MET A 226 -8.17 -23.21 11.09
CA MET A 226 -6.79 -22.94 11.54
C MET A 226 -6.11 -21.82 10.74
N ASN A 227 -6.75 -21.33 9.68
CA ASN A 227 -6.18 -20.33 8.77
C ASN A 227 -6.44 -18.89 9.27
N ALA A 228 -5.58 -18.42 10.18
CA ALA A 228 -5.60 -17.07 10.75
C ALA A 228 -4.55 -16.14 10.11
N SER A 229 -4.42 -16.19 8.78
CA SER A 229 -3.39 -15.46 8.06
C SER A 229 -3.43 -13.93 8.30
N VAL A 230 -2.24 -13.35 8.43
CA VAL A 230 -2.01 -11.90 8.62
C VAL A 230 -2.00 -11.18 7.28
N PHE A 231 -1.47 -11.82 6.24
CA PHE A 231 -1.24 -11.23 4.92
C PHE A 231 -2.21 -11.74 3.83
N SER A 232 -3.03 -12.76 4.12
CA SER A 232 -3.90 -13.49 3.19
C SER A 232 -5.32 -13.63 3.80
N GLY A 233 -6.36 -13.22 3.06
CA GLY A 233 -7.76 -13.27 3.55
C GLY A 233 -8.35 -14.69 3.66
N LYS A 234 -9.34 -14.86 4.55
CA LYS A 234 -9.90 -16.13 5.08
C LYS A 234 -10.56 -17.14 4.12
N ARG A 235 -10.64 -16.93 2.82
CA ARG A 235 -11.25 -17.90 1.88
C ARG A 235 -10.54 -17.83 0.55
N GLY A 236 -9.50 -18.66 0.33
CA GLY A 236 -8.71 -18.61 -0.91
C GLY A 236 -8.45 -17.17 -1.36
N GLY A 237 -8.04 -16.32 -0.40
CA GLY A 237 -8.31 -14.89 -0.48
C GLY A 237 -7.64 -14.20 -1.67
N PRO A 238 -8.06 -12.96 -1.98
CA PRO A 238 -7.68 -12.16 -3.18
C PRO A 238 -6.18 -11.88 -3.35
N PHE A 239 -5.34 -12.43 -2.48
CA PHE A 239 -3.89 -12.32 -2.47
C PHE A 239 -3.18 -13.44 -3.24
N GLN A 240 -3.83 -14.61 -3.42
CA GLN A 240 -3.27 -15.67 -4.28
C GLN A 240 -3.21 -15.22 -5.75
N GLU A 241 -4.06 -14.27 -6.11
CA GLU A 241 -4.35 -13.85 -7.49
C GLU A 241 -3.63 -12.54 -7.88
N TYR A 242 -2.83 -11.97 -6.96
CA TYR A 242 -1.92 -10.86 -7.28
C TYR A 242 -0.74 -11.30 -8.18
N ARG A 243 -0.40 -12.60 -8.17
CA ARG A 243 0.70 -13.13 -8.99
C ARG A 243 0.33 -13.30 -10.46
N THR A 244 -0.95 -13.45 -10.76
CA THR A 244 -1.50 -13.74 -12.10
C THR A 244 -2.38 -12.61 -12.62
N LEU A 245 -2.16 -11.36 -12.19
CA LEU A 245 -2.66 -10.20 -12.93
C LEU A 245 -1.96 -10.16 -14.30
N SER A 246 -2.44 -11.00 -15.21
CA SER A 246 -2.42 -10.74 -16.64
C SER A 246 -3.13 -9.40 -16.81
N MET A 247 -2.38 -8.37 -17.17
CA MET A 247 -2.92 -7.05 -17.51
C MET A 247 -3.77 -7.07 -18.79
N GLY A 248 -4.06 -8.25 -19.36
CA GLY A 248 -4.82 -8.43 -20.59
C GLY A 248 -6.31 -8.76 -20.42
N GLU A 249 -6.76 -9.18 -19.23
CA GLU A 249 -8.17 -9.57 -19.03
C GLU A 249 -8.88 -8.64 -18.02
N GLU A 250 -9.59 -7.66 -18.55
CA GLU A 250 -10.46 -6.75 -17.79
C GLU A 250 -11.67 -7.51 -17.21
N ASN A 251 -11.59 -7.97 -15.96
CA ASN A 251 -12.74 -8.54 -15.26
C ASN A 251 -12.96 -7.92 -13.86
N ASP A 252 -14.20 -7.99 -13.36
CA ASP A 252 -14.63 -7.41 -12.07
C ASP A 252 -13.83 -7.92 -10.85
N GLU A 253 -13.23 -9.10 -10.98
CA GLU A 253 -12.45 -9.76 -9.94
C GLU A 253 -11.08 -9.07 -9.72
N SER A 254 -10.44 -8.61 -10.80
CA SER A 254 -9.20 -7.81 -10.74
C SER A 254 -9.40 -6.46 -10.02
N LEU A 255 -10.56 -5.83 -10.21
CA LEU A 255 -10.91 -4.54 -9.59
C LEU A 255 -11.16 -4.66 -8.08
N TYR A 256 -11.82 -5.74 -7.66
CA TYR A 256 -12.02 -6.03 -6.24
C TYR A 256 -10.69 -6.25 -5.50
N LYS A 257 -9.75 -6.97 -6.14
CA LYS A 257 -8.40 -7.22 -5.62
C LYS A 257 -7.64 -5.92 -5.39
N ALA A 258 -7.54 -5.07 -6.42
CA ALA A 258 -6.85 -3.77 -6.32
C ALA A 258 -7.46 -2.85 -5.24
N ALA A 259 -8.79 -2.78 -5.15
CA ALA A 259 -9.49 -2.00 -4.13
C ALA A 259 -9.20 -2.50 -2.71
N MET A 260 -9.13 -3.82 -2.50
CA MET A 260 -8.73 -4.41 -1.22
C MET A 260 -7.29 -4.08 -0.85
N HIS A 261 -6.36 -4.03 -1.81
CA HIS A 261 -4.99 -3.63 -1.54
C HIS A 261 -4.89 -2.18 -1.08
N ILE A 262 -5.58 -1.27 -1.77
CA ILE A 262 -5.64 0.14 -1.38
C ILE A 262 -6.23 0.29 0.01
N HIS A 263 -7.33 -0.41 0.31
CA HIS A 263 -7.93 -0.41 1.65
C HIS A 263 -6.96 -0.90 2.73
N ASN A 264 -6.29 -2.04 2.50
CA ASN A 264 -5.36 -2.62 3.47
C ASN A 264 -4.08 -1.78 3.67
N PHE A 265 -3.59 -1.13 2.61
CA PHE A 265 -2.44 -0.23 2.68
C PHE A 265 -2.79 1.07 3.42
N THR A 266 -3.90 1.71 3.05
CA THR A 266 -4.35 2.98 3.66
C THR A 266 -4.88 2.82 5.09
N GLY A 267 -5.28 1.60 5.47
CA GLY A 267 -5.64 1.26 6.85
C GLY A 267 -4.44 1.15 7.80
N LYS A 268 -3.20 1.18 7.30
CA LYS A 268 -2.00 1.18 8.15
C LYS A 268 -1.80 2.56 8.80
N ASN A 269 -1.36 2.56 10.06
CA ASN A 269 -0.94 3.79 10.74
C ASN A 269 0.48 4.16 10.29
N LEU A 270 0.60 4.93 9.21
CA LEU A 270 1.89 5.16 8.53
C LEU A 270 2.78 6.16 9.27
N THR A 271 4.02 5.78 9.58
CA THR A 271 5.05 6.71 10.07
C THR A 271 5.51 7.62 8.92
N LEU A 272 5.26 8.93 9.03
CA LEU A 272 5.72 9.93 8.06
C LEU A 272 7.23 10.17 8.17
N LEU A 273 7.87 10.62 7.07
CA LEU A 273 9.30 10.98 7.01
C LEU A 273 9.69 11.94 8.16
N SER A 274 10.94 11.83 8.62
CA SER A 274 11.45 12.50 9.83
C SER A 274 11.16 14.01 9.86
N PRO A 275 10.99 14.62 11.05
CA PRO A 275 10.73 16.05 11.19
C PRO A 275 11.76 16.94 10.48
N LYS A 276 13.04 16.55 10.48
CA LYS A 276 14.12 17.25 9.76
C LYS A 276 13.90 17.30 8.25
N VAL A 277 13.38 16.23 7.65
CA VAL A 277 13.04 16.19 6.22
C VAL A 277 11.82 17.07 5.95
N GLN A 278 10.83 17.08 6.84
CA GLN A 278 9.65 17.96 6.71
C GLN A 278 10.02 19.44 6.83
N GLU A 279 10.91 19.81 7.74
CA GLU A 279 11.38 21.18 7.97
C GLU A 279 12.07 21.76 6.73
N ALA A 280 12.89 20.96 6.03
CA ALA A 280 13.50 21.35 4.76
C ALA A 280 12.48 21.59 3.63
N TYR A 281 11.36 20.85 3.64
CA TYR A 281 10.26 21.08 2.71
C TYR A 281 9.46 22.34 3.05
N TYR A 282 9.16 22.57 4.34
CA TYR A 282 8.47 23.77 4.79
C TYR A 282 9.30 25.04 4.55
N ALA A 283 10.62 24.99 4.77
CA ALA A 283 11.54 26.08 4.48
C ALA A 283 11.51 26.47 2.98
N LYS A 284 11.50 25.48 2.07
CA LYS A 284 11.39 25.73 0.63
C LYS A 284 10.04 26.31 0.20
N ILE A 285 8.95 25.94 0.90
CA ILE A 285 7.62 26.51 0.65
C ILE A 285 7.59 27.98 1.10
N ALA A 286 8.13 28.27 2.29
CA ALA A 286 8.21 29.62 2.82
C ALA A 286 9.11 30.53 1.96
N GLU A 287 10.26 30.03 1.50
CA GLU A 287 11.18 30.74 0.60
C GLU A 287 10.50 31.11 -0.73
N ARG A 288 9.75 30.18 -1.33
CA ARG A 288 9.00 30.43 -2.57
C ARG A 288 7.83 31.38 -2.38
N TYR A 289 7.17 31.34 -1.23
CA TYR A 289 6.12 32.27 -0.86
C TYR A 289 6.69 33.69 -0.66
N LEU A 290 7.85 33.82 0.00
CA LEU A 290 8.56 35.08 0.16
C LEU A 290 9.04 35.64 -1.18
N ALA A 291 9.58 34.79 -2.07
CA ALA A 291 9.95 35.18 -3.44
C ALA A 291 8.75 35.62 -4.29
N PHE A 292 7.58 35.01 -4.08
CA PHE A 292 6.32 35.43 -4.69
C PHE A 292 5.86 36.80 -4.15
N CYS A 293 5.99 37.03 -2.84
CA CYS A 293 5.64 38.31 -2.23
C CYS A 293 6.59 39.46 -2.63
N THR A 294 7.87 39.20 -2.87
CA THR A 294 8.84 40.22 -3.34
C THR A 294 8.72 40.51 -4.84
N ALA A 295 8.20 39.58 -5.64
CA ALA A 295 7.93 39.81 -7.06
C ALA A 295 6.69 40.69 -7.32
N ALA A 296 5.76 40.76 -6.36
CA ALA A 296 4.63 41.69 -6.40
C ALA A 296 5.06 43.04 -5.83
N GLY A 297 5.44 43.97 -6.72
CA GLY A 297 6.07 45.25 -6.36
C GLY A 297 5.24 46.22 -5.50
N ASP A 298 3.95 45.97 -5.27
CA ASP A 298 3.11 46.76 -4.36
C ASP A 298 1.99 45.90 -3.75
N ARG A 299 1.57 46.26 -2.53
CA ARG A 299 0.50 45.65 -1.76
C ARG A 299 -0.79 45.52 -2.57
N ASP A 300 -1.14 46.51 -3.38
CA ASP A 300 -2.37 46.50 -4.18
C ASP A 300 -2.34 45.53 -5.37
N GLU A 301 -1.16 45.22 -5.91
CA GLU A 301 -0.99 44.18 -6.94
C GLU A 301 -1.07 42.79 -6.32
N LEU A 302 -0.45 42.62 -5.16
CA LEU A 302 -0.48 41.40 -4.35
C LEU A 302 -1.92 41.06 -3.93
N GLN A 303 -2.68 42.06 -3.49
CA GLN A 303 -4.08 41.92 -3.08
C GLN A 303 -5.01 41.66 -4.28
N ARG A 304 -4.72 42.19 -5.48
CA ARG A 304 -5.42 41.84 -6.73
C ARG A 304 -5.16 40.41 -7.18
N GLN A 305 -3.93 39.91 -7.04
CA GLN A 305 -3.61 38.51 -7.35
C GLN A 305 -4.27 37.54 -6.37
N PHE A 306 -4.36 37.90 -5.08
CA PHE A 306 -5.16 37.15 -4.11
C PHE A 306 -6.67 37.24 -4.37
N ALA A 307 -7.19 38.40 -4.78
CA ALA A 307 -8.61 38.56 -5.10
C ALA A 307 -9.05 37.73 -6.31
N ARG A 308 -8.16 37.48 -7.29
CA ARG A 308 -8.41 36.55 -8.41
C ARG A 308 -8.50 35.08 -7.97
N LEU A 309 -8.05 34.77 -6.75
CA LEU A 309 -8.11 33.43 -6.16
C LEU A 309 -9.27 33.25 -5.19
N ALA A 310 -10.04 34.31 -4.89
CA ALA A 310 -11.19 34.25 -4.01
C ALA A 310 -12.51 34.19 -4.81
N ILE A 311 -13.36 33.21 -4.52
CA ILE A 311 -14.72 33.11 -5.08
C ILE A 311 -15.64 34.05 -4.29
N THR A 312 -16.25 35.02 -4.96
CA THR A 312 -17.19 35.97 -4.35
C THR A 312 -18.64 35.54 -4.55
N ASP A 313 -19.42 35.57 -3.46
CA ASP A 313 -20.88 35.38 -3.47
C ASP A 313 -21.56 36.75 -3.61
N GLN A 314 -22.21 37.00 -4.76
CA GLN A 314 -22.94 38.24 -5.00
C GLN A 314 -24.40 38.08 -4.58
N ARG A 315 -24.79 38.74 -3.48
CA ARG A 315 -26.18 38.95 -3.08
C ARG A 315 -26.86 39.96 -4.00
N ASN A 316 -28.06 39.62 -4.49
CA ASN A 316 -29.03 40.60 -5.03
C ASN A 316 -30.42 40.37 -4.38
N PRO A 317 -31.30 41.39 -4.31
CA PRO A 317 -32.37 41.50 -3.32
C PRO A 317 -33.60 40.64 -3.61
N LYS A 318 -34.36 40.40 -2.53
CA LYS A 318 -35.43 39.41 -2.39
C LYS A 318 -36.72 39.81 -3.14
N PRO A 319 -37.28 38.98 -4.03
CA PRO A 319 -38.62 39.18 -4.57
C PRO A 319 -39.71 38.71 -3.58
N PRO A 320 -40.96 39.19 -3.73
CA PRO A 320 -42.02 39.01 -2.75
C PRO A 320 -42.48 37.55 -2.65
N GLN A 321 -42.76 37.12 -1.43
CA GLN A 321 -43.06 35.71 -1.10
C GLN A 321 -44.46 35.30 -1.54
N PRO A 322 -44.61 34.23 -2.35
CA PRO A 322 -45.88 33.54 -2.49
C PRO A 322 -46.19 32.73 -1.21
N ARG A 323 -47.47 32.63 -0.88
CA ARG A 323 -47.99 31.90 0.29
C ARG A 323 -47.46 30.46 0.33
N ALA A 324 -46.82 30.10 1.44
CA ALA A 324 -46.22 28.79 1.66
C ALA A 324 -47.30 27.70 1.81
N VAL A 325 -47.36 26.80 0.83
CA VAL A 325 -48.00 25.50 1.00
C VAL A 325 -47.00 24.63 1.79
N PRO A 326 -47.39 24.00 2.91
CA PRO A 326 -46.48 23.16 3.68
C PRO A 326 -46.05 21.95 2.83
N LEU A 327 -44.73 21.79 2.69
CA LEU A 327 -44.11 20.69 1.96
C LEU A 327 -44.53 19.35 2.56
N THR A 328 -44.81 18.37 1.70
CA THR A 328 -45.03 16.98 2.09
C THR A 328 -43.77 16.38 2.70
N THR A 329 -43.91 15.29 3.47
CA THR A 329 -42.77 14.60 4.10
C THR A 329 -41.75 14.08 3.10
N VAL A 330 -42.19 13.74 1.88
CA VAL A 330 -41.31 13.32 0.77
C VAL A 330 -40.52 14.50 0.23
N GLU A 331 -41.19 15.64 -0.04
CA GLU A 331 -40.52 16.85 -0.52
C GLU A 331 -39.52 17.42 0.51
N GLN A 332 -39.83 17.30 1.81
CA GLN A 332 -38.91 17.67 2.88
C GLN A 332 -37.66 16.78 2.91
N ALA A 333 -37.80 15.48 2.67
CA ALA A 333 -36.68 14.55 2.61
C ALA A 333 -35.79 14.81 1.38
N ASP A 334 -36.39 15.09 0.21
CA ASP A 334 -35.65 15.41 -1.02
C ASP A 334 -34.91 16.74 -0.91
N LEU A 335 -35.55 17.78 -0.34
CA LEU A 335 -34.89 19.06 -0.10
C LEU A 335 -33.76 18.94 0.92
N ALA A 336 -33.92 18.13 1.96
CA ALA A 336 -32.84 17.82 2.90
C ALA A 336 -31.68 17.09 2.20
N ALA A 337 -31.97 16.13 1.31
CA ALA A 337 -30.95 15.44 0.52
C ALA A 337 -30.16 16.42 -0.37
N TYR A 338 -30.84 17.35 -1.04
CA TYR A 338 -30.19 18.37 -1.85
C TYR A 338 -29.33 19.34 -1.03
N LEU A 339 -29.82 19.77 0.13
CA LEU A 339 -29.08 20.66 1.03
C LEU A 339 -27.80 20.00 1.56
N ILE A 340 -27.88 18.71 1.92
CA ILE A 340 -26.72 17.93 2.39
C ILE A 340 -25.70 17.75 1.27
N LEU A 341 -26.16 17.42 0.06
CA LEU A 341 -25.29 17.26 -1.11
C LEU A 341 -24.67 18.58 -1.56
N ASP A 342 -25.39 19.71 -1.50
CA ASP A 342 -24.82 21.06 -1.74
C ASP A 342 -23.69 21.36 -0.76
N THR A 343 -23.95 21.14 0.54
CA THR A 343 -23.00 21.43 1.62
C THR A 343 -21.74 20.57 1.48
N ALA A 344 -21.88 19.28 1.16
CA ALA A 344 -20.76 18.37 0.99
C ALA A 344 -19.99 18.60 -0.34
N CYS A 345 -20.71 18.66 -1.46
CA CYS A 345 -20.12 18.62 -2.80
C CYS A 345 -19.70 20.02 -3.27
N ARG A 346 -20.59 21.01 -3.18
CA ARG A 346 -20.34 22.36 -3.71
C ARG A 346 -19.60 23.24 -2.71
N ARG A 347 -20.01 23.25 -1.44
CA ARG A 347 -19.37 24.07 -0.39
C ARG A 347 -18.13 23.41 0.21
N GLY A 348 -17.99 22.09 0.05
CA GLY A 348 -16.85 21.34 0.58
C GLY A 348 -16.85 21.16 2.10
N ASP A 349 -17.98 21.44 2.77
CA ASP A 349 -18.13 21.27 4.22
C ASP A 349 -18.74 19.91 4.53
N LEU A 350 -17.87 18.91 4.69
CA LEU A 350 -18.29 17.55 4.98
C LEU A 350 -18.83 17.41 6.41
N ALA A 351 -18.28 18.15 7.38
CA ALA A 351 -18.72 18.10 8.78
C ALA A 351 -20.14 18.69 8.92
N GLY A 352 -20.39 19.83 8.28
CA GLY A 352 -21.72 20.44 8.19
C GLY A 352 -22.73 19.54 7.50
N ALA A 353 -22.33 18.82 6.44
CA ALA A 353 -23.21 17.87 5.76
C ALA A 353 -23.60 16.66 6.65
N TYR A 354 -22.67 16.11 7.43
CA TYR A 354 -22.99 15.05 8.41
C TYR A 354 -23.89 15.57 9.55
N ALA A 355 -23.66 16.81 10.01
CA ALA A 355 -24.49 17.44 11.03
C ALA A 355 -25.92 17.70 10.53
N GLN A 356 -26.07 18.20 9.30
CA GLN A 356 -27.37 18.38 8.65
C GLN A 356 -28.10 17.05 8.43
N ARG A 357 -27.39 16.01 8.00
CA ARG A 357 -27.96 14.65 7.87
C ARG A 357 -28.53 14.13 9.19
N ALA A 358 -27.80 14.33 10.29
CA ALA A 358 -28.25 13.94 11.61
C ALA A 358 -29.46 14.78 12.08
N ALA A 359 -29.42 16.09 11.87
CA ALA A 359 -30.49 17.03 12.26
C ALA A 359 -31.80 16.77 11.51
N HIS A 360 -31.74 16.42 10.23
CA HIS A 360 -32.91 16.09 9.41
C HIS A 360 -33.36 14.63 9.51
N GLY A 361 -32.61 13.77 10.22
CA GLY A 361 -32.93 12.34 10.35
C GLY A 361 -32.97 11.58 9.02
N LEU A 362 -32.31 12.10 7.98
CA LEU A 362 -32.42 11.60 6.61
C LEU A 362 -31.77 10.22 6.47
N ARG A 363 -32.53 9.24 5.97
CA ARG A 363 -32.06 7.87 5.66
C ARG A 363 -32.06 7.63 4.15
N ASP A 364 -31.14 8.27 3.45
CA ASP A 364 -30.98 8.13 2.01
C ASP A 364 -29.67 7.39 1.68
N ARG A 365 -29.80 6.20 1.08
CA ARG A 365 -28.65 5.33 0.73
C ARG A 365 -27.71 5.98 -0.28
N HIS A 366 -28.23 6.83 -1.16
CA HIS A 366 -27.47 7.52 -2.18
C HIS A 366 -26.66 8.66 -1.55
N VAL A 367 -27.30 9.50 -0.72
CA VAL A 367 -26.59 10.57 0.03
C VAL A 367 -25.49 9.96 0.90
N ASP A 368 -25.77 8.84 1.57
CA ASP A 368 -24.78 8.11 2.37
C ASP A 368 -23.62 7.57 1.55
N ALA A 369 -23.87 7.15 0.31
CA ALA A 369 -22.82 6.71 -0.60
C ALA A 369 -21.95 7.90 -1.06
N VAL A 370 -22.55 9.04 -1.34
CA VAL A 370 -21.84 10.27 -1.74
C VAL A 370 -21.00 10.84 -0.60
N LEU A 371 -21.54 10.94 0.62
CA LEU A 371 -20.80 11.44 1.79
C LEU A 371 -19.63 10.52 2.16
N ARG A 372 -19.81 9.20 2.07
CA ARG A 372 -18.71 8.23 2.28
C ARG A 372 -17.67 8.33 1.18
N ALA A 373 -18.08 8.53 -0.07
CA ALA A 373 -17.16 8.72 -1.18
C ALA A 373 -16.31 9.99 -1.01
N LEU A 374 -16.92 11.10 -0.58
CA LEU A 374 -16.20 12.34 -0.29
C LEU A 374 -15.30 12.25 0.94
N ALA A 375 -15.76 11.61 2.01
CA ALA A 375 -14.97 11.43 3.23
C ALA A 375 -13.69 10.62 3.00
N ALA A 376 -13.76 9.67 2.06
CA ALA A 376 -12.65 8.80 1.71
C ALA A 376 -11.89 9.25 0.45
N ASP A 377 -12.21 10.43 -0.13
CA ASP A 377 -11.72 10.90 -1.44
C ASP A 377 -11.75 9.81 -2.54
N ASN A 378 -12.80 8.99 -2.52
CA ASN A 378 -12.92 7.79 -3.33
C ASN A 378 -13.59 8.09 -4.68
N TRP A 379 -12.77 8.29 -5.72
CA TRP A 379 -13.24 8.55 -7.09
C TRP A 379 -14.15 7.47 -7.68
N ALA A 380 -13.91 6.18 -7.40
CA ALA A 380 -14.72 5.10 -7.96
C ALA A 380 -16.10 5.01 -7.29
N ALA A 381 -16.15 5.12 -5.96
CA ALA A 381 -17.40 5.22 -5.22
C ALA A 381 -18.17 6.49 -5.63
N TRP A 382 -17.46 7.60 -5.79
CA TRP A 382 -17.99 8.86 -6.28
C TRP A 382 -18.60 8.74 -7.68
N ARG A 383 -17.87 8.15 -8.63
CA ARG A 383 -18.31 7.93 -10.02
C ARG A 383 -19.50 6.98 -10.10
N ARG A 384 -19.52 5.91 -9.28
CA ARG A 384 -20.67 5.00 -9.18
C ARG A 384 -21.90 5.69 -8.60
N ALA A 385 -21.73 6.45 -7.51
CA ALA A 385 -22.80 7.25 -6.95
C ALA A 385 -23.33 8.25 -7.98
N ARG A 386 -22.44 8.94 -8.71
CA ARG A 386 -22.81 9.91 -9.77
C ARG A 386 -23.60 9.27 -10.92
N ARG A 387 -23.25 8.06 -11.36
CA ARG A 387 -24.01 7.32 -12.40
C ARG A 387 -25.40 6.89 -11.95
N GLN A 388 -25.60 6.73 -10.65
CA GLN A 388 -26.88 6.34 -10.05
C GLN A 388 -27.69 7.56 -9.56
N ALA A 389 -27.19 8.77 -9.81
CA ALA A 389 -27.83 10.01 -9.39
C ALA A 389 -28.89 10.44 -10.41
N ASP A 390 -30.00 10.98 -9.93
CA ASP A 390 -30.90 11.76 -10.78
C ASP A 390 -30.23 13.06 -11.26
N LEU A 391 -30.86 13.76 -12.20
CA LEU A 391 -30.32 14.97 -12.82
C LEU A 391 -29.93 16.05 -11.78
N TYR A 392 -30.77 16.26 -10.77
CA TYR A 392 -30.56 17.31 -9.77
C TYR A 392 -29.40 16.97 -8.81
N ARG A 393 -29.33 15.72 -8.35
CA ARG A 393 -28.22 15.23 -7.51
C ARG A 393 -26.90 15.23 -8.28
N ALA A 394 -26.92 14.84 -9.56
CA ALA A 394 -25.74 14.86 -10.42
C ALA A 394 -25.17 16.28 -10.58
N THR A 395 -26.00 17.30 -10.77
CA THR A 395 -25.58 18.71 -10.85
C THR A 395 -24.96 19.19 -9.53
N LEU A 396 -25.49 18.80 -8.37
CA LEU A 396 -24.90 19.15 -7.07
C LEU A 396 -23.53 18.49 -6.89
N MET A 397 -23.38 17.24 -7.34
CA MET A 397 -22.14 16.50 -7.25
C MET A 397 -21.02 17.15 -8.08
N GLU A 398 -21.30 17.77 -9.23
CA GLU A 398 -20.26 18.40 -10.09
C GLU A 398 -19.28 19.30 -9.34
N GLY A 399 -19.75 20.02 -8.30
CA GLY A 399 -18.93 20.90 -7.48
C GLY A 399 -17.74 20.23 -6.81
N ALA A 400 -17.82 18.93 -6.49
CA ALA A 400 -16.71 18.18 -5.89
C ALA A 400 -15.96 17.27 -6.88
N GLU A 401 -16.48 17.08 -8.09
CA GLU A 401 -15.92 16.14 -9.07
C GLU A 401 -14.47 16.49 -9.42
N ARG A 402 -14.19 17.78 -9.66
CA ARG A 402 -12.83 18.25 -9.94
C ARG A 402 -11.86 17.92 -8.80
N ARG A 403 -12.31 18.06 -7.55
CA ARG A 403 -11.47 17.81 -6.35
C ARG A 403 -11.15 16.32 -6.21
N VAL A 404 -12.17 15.46 -6.29
CA VAL A 404 -12.02 14.01 -6.15
C VAL A 404 -11.22 13.43 -7.33
N ARG A 405 -11.45 13.94 -8.55
CA ARG A 405 -10.68 13.57 -9.76
C ARG A 405 -9.21 13.97 -9.63
N ALA A 406 -8.93 15.17 -9.13
CA ALA A 406 -7.56 15.65 -8.91
C ALA A 406 -6.82 14.79 -7.87
N HIS A 407 -7.51 14.38 -6.80
CA HIS A 407 -6.94 13.47 -5.81
C HIS A 407 -6.62 12.11 -6.43
N ALA A 408 -7.53 11.53 -7.22
CA ALA A 408 -7.30 10.27 -7.93
C ALA A 408 -6.12 10.35 -8.90
N LEU A 409 -6.01 11.43 -9.66
CA LEU A 409 -4.86 11.70 -10.53
C LEU A 409 -3.56 11.75 -9.72
N ARG A 410 -3.52 12.51 -8.62
CA ARG A 410 -2.32 12.55 -7.76
C ARG A 410 -1.99 11.19 -7.15
N ALA A 411 -2.99 10.38 -6.83
CA ALA A 411 -2.81 9.03 -6.33
C ALA A 411 -2.20 8.10 -7.39
N ILE A 412 -2.71 8.11 -8.62
CA ILE A 412 -2.14 7.38 -9.76
C ILE A 412 -0.67 7.80 -9.98
N GLY A 413 -0.41 9.11 -9.93
CA GLY A 413 0.93 9.66 -10.09
C GLY A 413 1.92 9.22 -9.00
N ARG A 414 1.46 9.19 -7.74
CA ARG A 414 2.30 8.81 -6.59
C ARG A 414 2.48 7.29 -6.44
N ALA A 415 1.63 6.50 -7.09
CA ALA A 415 1.72 5.06 -7.09
C ALA A 415 2.81 4.52 -8.06
N TYR A 416 3.45 5.40 -8.86
CA TYR A 416 4.48 5.04 -9.85
C TYR A 416 4.05 3.91 -10.79
N LEU A 417 2.74 3.78 -11.04
CA LEU A 417 2.20 2.75 -11.92
C LEU A 417 2.39 3.18 -13.38
N THR A 418 2.87 2.27 -14.22
CA THR A 418 2.80 2.42 -15.68
C THR A 418 1.40 1.99 -16.11
N VAL A 419 0.61 2.94 -16.61
CA VAL A 419 -0.80 2.69 -16.97
C VAL A 419 -1.03 3.10 -18.43
N GLY A 420 -1.79 2.32 -19.19
CA GLY A 420 -2.11 2.67 -20.57
C GLY A 420 -2.91 3.98 -20.65
N VAL A 421 -2.61 4.84 -21.63
CA VAL A 421 -3.31 6.13 -21.81
C VAL A 421 -4.82 5.94 -21.90
N ARG A 422 -5.28 4.97 -22.72
CA ARG A 422 -6.70 4.66 -22.90
C ARG A 422 -7.42 4.28 -21.59
N TRP A 423 -6.72 3.59 -20.69
CA TRP A 423 -7.27 3.24 -19.37
C TRP A 423 -7.50 4.50 -18.54
N VAL A 424 -6.53 5.42 -18.51
CA VAL A 424 -6.62 6.68 -17.73
C VAL A 424 -7.77 7.54 -18.25
N GLU A 425 -7.89 7.66 -19.58
CA GLU A 425 -8.98 8.40 -20.24
C GLU A 425 -10.34 7.79 -19.92
N GLY A 426 -10.47 6.47 -20.00
CA GLY A 426 -11.70 5.74 -19.69
C GLY A 426 -12.12 5.81 -18.21
N GLN A 427 -11.16 5.87 -17.29
CA GLN A 427 -11.43 5.95 -15.85
C GLN A 427 -11.78 7.35 -15.37
N LEU A 428 -11.19 8.38 -15.97
CA LEU A 428 -11.39 9.77 -15.58
C LEU A 428 -12.43 10.49 -16.44
N GLY A 429 -12.82 9.89 -17.57
CA GLY A 429 -13.87 10.39 -18.46
C GLY A 429 -13.48 11.65 -19.21
N MET A 430 -12.18 11.79 -19.52
CA MET A 430 -11.62 12.99 -20.14
C MET A 430 -10.37 12.60 -20.92
N GLY A 431 -10.18 13.21 -22.10
CA GLY A 431 -9.03 12.94 -22.95
C GLY A 431 -7.71 13.32 -22.30
N TRP A 432 -6.63 12.66 -22.73
CA TRP A 432 -5.30 12.78 -22.18
C TRP A 432 -4.78 14.22 -22.12
N ASP A 433 -4.96 14.98 -23.20
CA ASP A 433 -4.55 16.39 -23.27
C ASP A 433 -5.31 17.25 -22.25
N GLY A 434 -6.62 16.98 -22.07
CA GLY A 434 -7.45 17.66 -21.07
C GLY A 434 -7.07 17.31 -19.63
N LEU A 435 -6.59 16.09 -19.38
CA LEU A 435 -6.09 15.67 -18.07
C LEU A 435 -4.74 16.34 -17.75
N ARG A 436 -3.83 16.41 -18.72
CA ARG A 436 -2.50 17.00 -18.57
C ARG A 436 -2.57 18.52 -18.34
N GLU A 437 -3.30 19.24 -19.18
CA GLU A 437 -3.43 20.70 -19.09
C GLU A 437 -4.35 21.14 -17.95
N GLY A 438 -5.47 20.43 -17.73
CA GLY A 438 -6.48 20.83 -16.75
C GLY A 438 -6.12 20.57 -15.28
N PHE A 439 -5.22 19.61 -15.02
CA PHE A 439 -4.84 19.18 -13.67
C PHE A 439 -3.35 19.32 -13.35
N GLY A 440 -2.53 19.78 -14.32
CA GLY A 440 -1.12 20.11 -14.11
C GLY A 440 -0.26 18.92 -13.66
N VAL A 441 -0.63 17.70 -14.08
CA VAL A 441 0.12 16.48 -13.76
C VAL A 441 1.31 16.36 -14.72
N GLY A 442 2.53 16.26 -14.19
CA GLY A 442 3.78 16.24 -14.96
C GLY A 442 4.06 14.92 -15.69
N TRP A 443 3.05 14.29 -16.27
CA TRP A 443 3.13 12.95 -16.86
C TRP A 443 3.62 13.00 -18.31
N GLU A 444 4.47 12.05 -18.70
CA GLU A 444 4.95 11.89 -20.08
C GLU A 444 4.41 10.56 -20.65
N VAL A 445 4.07 10.56 -21.94
CA VAL A 445 3.68 9.33 -22.65
C VAL A 445 4.95 8.76 -23.27
N GLU A 446 5.23 7.49 -22.99
CA GLU A 446 6.29 6.74 -23.64
C GLU A 446 5.67 5.97 -24.81
N GLU A 447 6.12 6.27 -26.03
CA GLU A 447 5.71 5.56 -27.24
C GLU A 447 6.35 4.16 -27.22
N GLY A 448 5.53 3.13 -27.05
CA GLY A 448 6.00 1.75 -27.02
C GLY A 448 6.37 1.27 -28.44
N GLY A 449 7.60 0.80 -28.63
CA GLY A 449 7.99 0.05 -29.82
C GLY A 449 7.22 -1.27 -29.89
N ALA A 450 6.65 -1.56 -31.06
CA ALA A 450 5.86 -2.75 -31.33
C ALA A 450 6.68 -4.04 -31.14
N ALA A 451 6.20 -4.94 -30.30
CA ALA A 451 6.51 -6.36 -30.38
C ALA A 451 5.24 -7.06 -30.85
N ASP A 452 5.33 -7.63 -32.04
CA ASP A 452 4.40 -8.54 -32.74
C ASP A 452 2.99 -8.71 -32.14
N GLY A 453 2.04 -7.91 -32.65
CA GLY A 453 0.62 -8.27 -32.68
C GLY A 453 -0.35 -7.50 -31.77
N GLU A 454 0.11 -6.62 -30.89
CA GLU A 454 -0.78 -5.77 -30.07
C GLU A 454 -0.88 -4.34 -30.62
N GLU A 455 -2.12 -3.84 -30.77
CA GLU A 455 -2.43 -2.49 -31.27
C GLU A 455 -1.74 -1.37 -30.47
N GLU A 456 -1.28 -0.34 -31.19
CA GLU A 456 -0.62 0.87 -30.69
C GLU A 456 -1.38 1.54 -29.52
N GLY A 457 -0.94 1.28 -28.29
CA GLY A 457 -1.39 1.97 -27.09
C GLY A 457 -0.22 2.58 -26.33
N GLY A 458 -0.01 3.90 -26.44
CA GLY A 458 1.01 4.62 -25.66
C GLY A 458 0.85 4.38 -24.16
N LYS A 459 1.98 4.21 -23.45
CA LYS A 459 2.00 3.99 -21.99
C LYS A 459 2.28 5.29 -21.27
N VAL A 460 1.51 5.59 -20.23
CA VAL A 460 1.76 6.74 -19.36
C VAL A 460 2.85 6.36 -18.38
N VAL A 461 3.96 7.09 -18.41
CA VAL A 461 5.04 6.98 -17.42
C VAL A 461 5.05 8.25 -16.58
N VAL A 462 4.93 8.09 -15.27
CA VAL A 462 5.02 9.21 -14.34
C VAL A 462 6.48 9.60 -14.17
N ARG A 463 7.01 10.45 -15.06
CA ARG A 463 8.25 11.17 -14.80
C ARG A 463 7.95 12.31 -13.82
N ARG A 464 8.92 12.61 -12.96
CA ARG A 464 8.85 13.56 -11.83
C ARG A 464 7.89 14.74 -12.11
N VAL A 465 7.03 15.04 -11.15
CA VAL A 465 6.35 16.35 -11.08
C VAL A 465 7.44 17.41 -11.15
N LYS A 466 7.55 18.14 -12.29
CA LYS A 466 8.42 19.30 -12.38
C LYS A 466 7.96 20.26 -11.29
N GLY A 467 8.75 20.35 -10.22
CA GLY A 467 8.56 21.37 -9.22
C GLY A 467 8.74 22.73 -9.91
N LYS A 468 7.66 23.51 -9.99
CA LYS A 468 7.80 24.96 -9.98
C LYS A 468 7.80 25.41 -8.55
#